data_AF-A0A8S2R312-F1
#
_entry.id   AF-A0A8S2R312-F1
#
_cell.length_a   1.000
_cell.length_b   1.000
_cell.length_c   1.000
_cell.angle_alpha   90.00
_cell.angle_beta   90.00
_cell.angle_gamma   90.00
#
_symmetry.space_group_name_H-M   'P 1'
#
loop_
_entity.id
_entity.type
_entity.pdbx_description
1 polymer ?
#
loop_
_entity_poly.entity_id
_entity_poly.type
_entity_poly.pdbx_seq_one_letter_code
_entity_poly.pdbx_strand_id
1 'polypeptide(L)'
;MDGYNFRLWVNQFLFPAFEAKYDRDKRMIFVLDNAAYHKEKGDDYVNVQLLSKTDMINLLLSKKVCSIPVIRNGHTIEFKANEWKLNGPLGPYKEELRIYVQSWIKQYPELQKILLERLFEEKYLTVKVNMPHFHYLIFTPPYCPEVQPIELVWAYVKGYVAKTFTPSRTLHQLADQTKAGFVSDGEKHEGISAEMV
;
A
#
# COMPACT_ATOMS: atom_id res chain seq x y z
N MET A 1 2.94 -15.18 4.20
CA MET A 1 3.57 -13.83 4.22
C MET A 1 2.56 -12.87 4.83
N ASP A 2 3.00 -12.02 5.76
CA ASP A 2 2.19 -10.94 6.33
C ASP A 2 2.71 -9.58 5.83
N GLY A 3 2.03 -8.49 6.17
CA GLY A 3 2.40 -7.17 5.65
C GLY A 3 3.71 -6.64 6.23
N TYR A 4 4.06 -7.01 7.47
CA TYR A 4 5.36 -6.69 8.07
C TYR A 4 6.50 -7.33 7.28
N ASN A 5 6.44 -8.64 7.06
CA ASN A 5 7.44 -9.39 6.29
C ASN A 5 7.51 -8.91 4.83
N PHE A 6 6.36 -8.53 4.24
CA PHE A 6 6.33 -7.96 2.90
C PHE A 6 7.06 -6.60 2.84
N ARG A 7 6.79 -5.69 3.79
CA ARG A 7 7.51 -4.41 3.88
C ARG A 7 8.99 -4.60 4.14
N LEU A 8 9.35 -5.55 5.01
CA LEU A 8 10.73 -5.91 5.27
C LEU A 8 11.41 -6.37 3.97
N TRP A 9 10.74 -7.22 3.19
CA TRP A 9 11.24 -7.66 1.90
C TRP A 9 11.42 -6.51 0.91
N VAL A 10 10.45 -5.59 0.83
CA VAL A 10 10.54 -4.39 -0.02
C VAL A 10 11.77 -3.56 0.35
N ASN A 11 11.96 -3.30 1.65
CA ASN A 11 13.05 -2.46 2.12
C ASN A 11 14.44 -3.13 1.98
N GLN A 12 14.53 -4.44 2.20
CA GLN A 12 15.80 -5.17 2.22
C GLN A 12 16.23 -5.73 0.86
N PHE A 13 15.28 -6.01 -0.05
CA PHE A 13 15.58 -6.66 -1.32
C PHE A 13 15.15 -5.81 -2.51
N LEU A 14 13.89 -5.33 -2.54
CA LEU A 14 13.39 -4.60 -3.72
C LEU A 14 14.13 -3.29 -3.95
N PHE A 15 14.21 -2.41 -2.93
CA PHE A 15 14.90 -1.13 -3.09
C PHE A 15 16.38 -1.32 -3.44
N PRO A 16 17.17 -2.14 -2.72
CA PRO A 16 18.58 -2.34 -3.07
C PRO A 16 18.78 -2.94 -4.47
N ALA A 17 17.96 -3.91 -4.88
CA ALA A 17 18.08 -4.51 -6.21
C ALA A 17 17.72 -3.50 -7.32
N PHE A 18 16.70 -2.67 -7.11
CA PHE A 18 16.32 -1.63 -8.06
C PHE A 18 17.40 -0.56 -8.18
N GLU A 19 17.90 -0.03 -7.06
CA GLU A 19 18.98 0.96 -7.03
C GLU A 19 20.25 0.41 -7.69
N ALA A 20 20.62 -0.85 -7.43
CA ALA A 20 21.79 -1.47 -8.03
C ALA A 20 21.67 -1.61 -9.57
N LYS A 21 20.46 -1.82 -10.08
CA LYS A 21 20.23 -2.04 -11.52
C LYS A 21 20.00 -0.75 -12.30
N TYR A 22 19.29 0.21 -11.73
CA TYR A 22 18.78 1.38 -12.44
C TYR A 22 19.30 2.72 -11.89
N ASP A 23 20.15 2.68 -10.87
CA ASP A 23 20.57 3.84 -10.09
C ASP A 23 19.38 4.54 -9.39
N ARG A 24 19.66 5.60 -8.65
CA ARG A 24 18.69 6.38 -7.87
C ARG A 24 17.92 7.40 -8.69
N ASP A 25 18.24 7.53 -9.97
CA ASP A 25 17.67 8.52 -10.88
C ASP A 25 16.44 8.02 -11.63
N LYS A 26 16.16 6.71 -11.57
CA LYS A 26 15.02 6.11 -12.24
C LYS A 26 13.82 5.97 -11.31
N ARG A 27 12.66 6.35 -11.82
CA ARG A 27 11.37 6.15 -11.16
C ARG A 27 10.96 4.69 -11.27
N MET A 28 10.59 4.09 -10.14
CA MET A 28 9.91 2.79 -10.11
C MET A 28 8.40 2.99 -10.16
N ILE A 29 7.74 2.21 -11.00
CA ILE A 29 6.31 1.97 -10.92
C ILE A 29 6.16 0.56 -10.39
N PHE A 30 5.77 0.42 -9.13
CA PHE A 30 5.61 -0.88 -8.48
C PHE A 30 4.16 -1.33 -8.57
N VAL A 31 3.93 -2.38 -9.36
CA VAL A 31 2.62 -2.95 -9.65
C VAL A 31 2.35 -4.13 -8.72
N LEU A 32 1.23 -4.12 -8.02
CA LEU A 32 0.82 -5.15 -7.06
C LEU A 32 -0.58 -5.67 -7.33
N ASP A 33 -0.83 -6.91 -6.90
CA ASP A 33 -2.18 -7.43 -6.77
C ASP A 33 -2.89 -6.86 -5.52
N ASN A 34 -4.16 -7.23 -5.32
CA ASN A 34 -4.97 -6.74 -4.21
C ASN A 34 -4.83 -7.54 -2.91
N ALA A 35 -3.76 -8.32 -2.72
CA ALA A 35 -3.61 -9.10 -1.49
C ALA A 35 -3.69 -8.21 -0.23
N ALA A 36 -4.42 -8.68 0.78
CA ALA A 36 -4.75 -7.86 1.95
C ALA A 36 -3.50 -7.33 2.69
N TYR A 37 -2.42 -8.13 2.72
CA TYR A 37 -1.17 -7.76 3.36
C TYR A 37 -0.41 -6.62 2.64
N HIS A 38 -0.71 -6.33 1.37
CA HIS A 38 -0.19 -5.14 0.70
C HIS A 38 -0.82 -3.85 1.23
N LYS A 39 -2.02 -3.94 1.82
CA LYS A 39 -2.84 -2.80 2.25
C LYS A 39 -2.86 -2.61 3.77
N GLU A 40 -1.79 -3.04 4.45
CA GLU A 40 -1.67 -2.89 5.90
C GLU A 40 -1.70 -1.40 6.28
N LYS A 41 -2.49 -1.10 7.30
CA LYS A 41 -2.77 0.26 7.78
C LYS A 41 -2.01 0.48 9.09
N GLY A 42 -1.46 1.68 9.28
CA GLY A 42 -0.83 2.05 10.55
C GLY A 42 -1.85 2.27 11.67
N ASP A 43 -1.38 2.32 12.91
CA ASP A 43 -2.22 2.56 14.09
C ASP A 43 -2.92 3.94 14.05
N ASP A 44 -2.34 4.89 13.32
CA ASP A 44 -2.86 6.23 13.07
C ASP A 44 -3.82 6.30 11.86
N TYR A 45 -4.05 5.19 11.15
CA TYR A 45 -5.00 5.15 10.05
C TYR A 45 -6.42 5.34 10.56
N VAL A 46 -7.11 6.34 10.01
CA VAL A 46 -8.46 6.67 10.47
C VAL A 46 -9.51 5.99 9.61
N ASN A 47 -10.15 4.94 10.15
CA ASN A 47 -11.37 4.39 9.55
C ASN A 47 -12.62 5.02 10.18
N VAL A 48 -13.11 6.08 9.56
CA VAL A 48 -14.25 6.88 10.06
C VAL A 48 -15.53 6.06 10.27
N GLN A 49 -15.71 4.98 9.52
CA GLN A 49 -16.91 4.13 9.65
C GLN A 49 -16.91 3.36 10.97
N LEU A 50 -15.74 3.03 11.49
CA LEU A 50 -15.56 2.27 12.72
C LEU A 50 -15.45 3.15 13.98
N LEU A 51 -15.29 4.47 13.83
CA LEU A 51 -15.14 5.37 14.97
C LEU A 51 -16.44 5.54 15.77
N SER A 52 -16.31 5.53 17.10
CA SER A 52 -17.38 6.00 17.99
C SER A 52 -17.51 7.52 17.94
N LYS A 53 -18.60 8.07 18.50
CA LYS A 53 -18.77 9.52 18.64
C LYS A 53 -17.63 10.14 19.46
N THR A 54 -17.24 9.46 20.54
CA THR A 54 -16.16 9.90 21.42
C THR A 54 -14.80 9.89 20.71
N ASP A 55 -14.51 8.87 19.91
CA ASP A 55 -13.24 8.78 19.18
C ASP A 55 -13.15 9.87 18.11
N MET A 56 -14.25 10.18 17.41
CA MET A 56 -14.30 11.31 16.47
C MET A 56 -14.04 12.64 17.17
N ILE A 57 -14.62 12.86 18.35
CA ILE A 57 -14.38 14.06 19.16
C ILE A 57 -12.91 14.15 19.56
N ASN A 58 -12.35 13.07 20.12
CA ASN A 58 -10.95 13.04 20.55
C ASN A 58 -9.98 13.27 19.39
N LEU A 59 -10.26 12.69 18.21
CA LEU A 59 -9.49 12.92 16.99
C LEU A 59 -9.48 14.41 16.62
N LEU A 60 -10.66 15.04 16.52
CA LEU A 60 -10.80 16.46 16.18
C LEU A 60 -10.09 17.37 17.21
N LEU A 61 -10.23 17.06 18.50
CA LEU A 61 -9.55 17.79 19.58
C LEU A 61 -8.03 17.67 19.51
N SER A 62 -7.50 16.47 19.27
CA SER A 62 -6.05 16.24 19.13
C SER A 62 -5.45 17.03 17.96
N LYS A 63 -6.27 17.36 16.96
CA LYS A 63 -5.91 18.16 15.78
C LYS A 63 -6.29 19.64 15.92
N LYS A 64 -6.66 20.07 17.14
CA LYS A 64 -6.98 21.47 17.50
C LYS A 64 -8.16 22.06 16.70
N VAL A 65 -9.09 21.22 16.26
CA VAL A 65 -10.37 21.71 15.70
C VAL A 65 -11.20 22.28 16.85
N CYS A 66 -11.64 23.53 16.72
CA CYS A 66 -12.37 24.23 17.78
C CYS A 66 -13.88 24.32 17.55
N SER A 67 -14.32 24.12 16.32
CA SER A 67 -15.74 24.11 15.96
C SER A 67 -16.01 23.30 14.69
N ILE A 68 -17.26 22.86 14.52
CA ILE A 68 -17.74 22.21 13.31
C ILE A 68 -19.03 22.87 12.80
N PRO A 69 -19.13 23.17 11.50
CA PRO A 69 -20.38 23.55 10.87
C PRO A 69 -21.20 22.30 10.53
N VAL A 70 -22.49 22.35 10.80
CA VAL A 70 -23.45 21.27 10.55
C VAL A 70 -24.69 21.86 9.88
N ILE A 71 -25.23 21.19 8.87
CA ILE A 71 -26.45 21.64 8.20
C ILE A 71 -27.66 20.89 8.77
N ARG A 72 -28.61 21.63 9.35
CA ARG A 72 -29.92 21.09 9.80
C ARG A 72 -31.03 21.91 9.18
N ASN A 73 -31.98 21.25 8.53
CA ASN A 73 -33.13 21.90 7.88
C ASN A 73 -32.72 23.08 6.96
N GLY A 74 -31.59 22.96 6.26
CA GLY A 74 -31.06 24.00 5.37
C GLY A 74 -30.29 25.14 6.05
N HIS A 75 -30.23 25.17 7.39
CA HIS A 75 -29.46 26.15 8.13
C HIS A 75 -28.13 25.57 8.61
N THR A 76 -27.07 26.39 8.53
CA THR A 76 -25.78 26.02 9.13
C THR A 76 -25.78 26.39 10.60
N ILE A 77 -25.56 25.40 11.45
CA ILE A 77 -25.38 25.52 12.90
C ILE A 77 -23.92 25.20 13.19
N GLU A 78 -23.24 26.09 13.90
CA GLU A 78 -21.86 25.87 14.31
C GLU A 78 -21.83 25.35 15.75
N PHE A 79 -21.25 24.17 15.96
CA PHE A 79 -21.03 23.61 17.30
C PHE A 79 -19.58 23.80 17.73
N LYS A 80 -19.37 24.41 18.90
CA LYS A 80 -18.07 24.55 19.55
C LYS A 80 -17.65 23.24 20.21
N ALA A 81 -16.34 23.05 20.41
CA ALA A 81 -15.75 21.82 20.92
C ALA A 81 -16.37 21.30 22.25
N ASN A 82 -16.76 22.20 23.15
CA ASN A 82 -17.42 21.86 24.41
C ASN A 82 -18.86 21.32 24.23
N GLU A 83 -19.51 21.60 23.10
CA GLU A 83 -20.87 21.16 22.79
C GLU A 83 -20.92 19.79 22.13
N TRP A 84 -19.79 19.25 21.64
CA TRP A 84 -19.78 18.02 20.86
C TRP A 84 -20.20 16.78 21.65
N LYS A 85 -19.93 16.76 22.96
CA LYS A 85 -20.31 15.68 23.86
C LYS A 85 -21.81 15.68 24.19
N LEU A 86 -22.51 16.79 23.93
CA LEU A 86 -23.95 16.88 24.19
C LEU A 86 -24.71 15.98 23.21
N ASN A 87 -25.87 15.50 23.66
CA ASN A 87 -26.79 14.77 22.81
C ASN A 87 -27.49 15.74 21.84
N GLY A 88 -27.88 15.23 20.67
CA GLY A 88 -28.72 16.01 19.76
C GLY A 88 -30.06 16.33 20.43
N PRO A 89 -30.60 17.55 20.27
CA PRO A 89 -30.16 18.57 19.31
C PRO A 89 -29.10 19.56 19.84
N LEU A 90 -28.79 19.55 21.14
CA LEU A 90 -27.87 20.50 21.79
C LEU A 90 -26.42 20.33 21.32
N GLY A 91 -26.04 19.12 20.91
CA GLY A 91 -24.78 18.84 20.23
C GLY A 91 -25.00 18.22 18.85
N PRO A 92 -23.92 17.97 18.09
CA PRO A 92 -23.98 17.27 16.83
C PRO A 92 -24.42 15.81 17.00
N TYR A 93 -25.23 15.30 16.07
CA TYR A 93 -25.51 13.88 15.92
C TYR A 93 -24.24 13.15 15.45
N LYS A 94 -24.18 11.83 15.70
CA LYS A 94 -23.03 11.00 15.29
C LYS A 94 -22.76 11.10 13.78
N GLU A 95 -23.82 11.12 12.97
CA GLU A 95 -23.69 11.20 11.51
C GLU A 95 -23.13 12.55 11.05
N GLU A 96 -23.52 13.63 11.70
CA GLU A 96 -23.02 14.98 11.38
C GLU A 96 -21.51 15.09 11.67
N LEU A 97 -21.07 14.55 12.81
CA LEU A 97 -19.64 14.40 13.11
C LEU A 97 -18.94 13.52 12.08
N ARG A 98 -19.55 12.42 11.68
CA ARG A 98 -18.99 11.50 10.68
C ARG A 98 -18.75 12.19 9.34
N ILE A 99 -19.76 12.90 8.82
CA ILE A 99 -19.67 13.64 7.56
C ILE A 99 -18.56 14.69 7.65
N TYR A 100 -18.51 15.45 8.76
CA TYR A 100 -17.46 16.43 8.97
C TYR A 100 -16.06 15.78 9.00
N VAL A 101 -15.88 14.72 9.79
CA VAL A 101 -14.59 14.00 9.90
C VAL A 101 -14.17 13.42 8.54
N GLN A 102 -15.09 12.87 7.75
CA GLN A 102 -14.82 12.39 6.39
C GLN A 102 -14.34 13.51 5.47
N SER A 103 -14.96 14.69 5.54
CA SER A 103 -14.54 15.86 4.75
C SER A 103 -13.19 16.40 5.23
N TRP A 104 -13.00 16.45 6.55
CA TRP A 104 -11.78 16.93 7.19
C TRP A 104 -10.58 16.02 6.87
N ILE A 105 -10.72 14.69 6.94
CA ILE A 105 -9.65 13.73 6.60
C ILE A 105 -9.15 13.88 5.16
N LYS A 106 -9.98 14.33 4.22
CA LYS A 106 -9.52 14.59 2.85
C LYS A 106 -8.42 15.66 2.78
N GLN A 107 -8.31 16.52 3.81
CA GLN A 107 -7.26 17.53 3.94
C GLN A 107 -5.96 16.95 4.52
N TYR A 108 -6.00 15.72 5.03
CA TYR A 108 -4.90 15.01 5.70
C TYR A 108 -4.69 13.64 5.03
N PRO A 109 -4.29 13.61 3.75
CA PRO A 109 -4.15 12.36 3.00
C PRO A 109 -3.17 11.38 3.65
N GLU A 110 -2.20 11.85 4.45
CA GLU A 110 -1.27 11.00 5.20
C GLU A 110 -1.95 10.06 6.19
N LEU A 111 -3.11 10.47 6.76
CA LEU A 111 -3.91 9.64 7.67
C LEU A 111 -4.69 8.53 6.94
N GLN A 112 -4.65 8.51 5.61
CA GLN A 112 -5.30 7.52 4.75
C GLN A 112 -4.29 6.68 3.95
N LYS A 113 -2.99 6.91 4.14
CA LYS A 113 -1.95 6.11 3.50
C LYS A 113 -1.78 4.76 4.18
N ILE A 114 -1.61 3.72 3.38
CA ILE A 114 -1.17 2.42 3.87
C ILE A 114 0.33 2.45 4.21
N LEU A 115 0.78 1.54 5.07
CA LEU A 115 2.17 1.51 5.52
C LEU A 115 3.17 1.33 4.37
N LEU A 116 2.77 0.65 3.31
CA LEU A 116 3.62 0.48 2.12
C LEU A 116 3.83 1.80 1.36
N GLU A 117 2.79 2.62 1.19
CA GLU A 117 2.91 3.94 0.55
C GLU A 117 3.85 4.85 1.36
N ARG A 118 3.71 4.83 2.69
CA ARG A 118 4.59 5.58 3.60
C ARG A 118 6.04 5.14 3.47
N LEU A 119 6.31 3.83 3.42
CA LEU A 119 7.65 3.29 3.21
C LEU A 119 8.28 3.81 1.90
N PHE A 120 7.51 3.85 0.81
CA PHE A 120 7.97 4.39 -0.47
C PHE A 120 8.24 5.90 -0.41
N GLU A 121 7.47 6.66 0.35
CA GLU A 121 7.72 8.10 0.52
C GLU A 121 8.95 8.37 1.40
N GLU A 122 9.06 7.72 2.56
CA GLU A 122 10.17 7.87 3.50
C GLU A 122 11.52 7.54 2.85
N LYS A 123 11.59 6.44 2.09
CA LYS A 123 12.84 6.02 1.43
C LYS A 123 13.40 7.08 0.51
N TYR A 124 12.56 7.81 -0.22
CA TYR A 124 13.01 8.70 -1.30
C TYR A 124 13.02 10.18 -0.97
N LEU A 125 12.36 10.60 0.12
CA LEU A 125 12.62 11.90 0.74
C LEU A 125 14.10 12.07 1.12
N THR A 126 14.84 10.98 1.37
CA THR A 126 16.26 11.01 1.75
C THR A 126 17.24 11.13 0.58
N VAL A 127 16.82 10.81 -0.65
CA VAL A 127 17.72 10.67 -1.81
C VAL A 127 17.61 11.86 -2.77
N LYS A 128 16.39 12.38 -2.98
CA LYS A 128 16.14 13.56 -3.83
C LYS A 128 15.34 14.57 -3.03
N VAL A 129 16.06 15.40 -2.28
CA VAL A 129 15.48 16.52 -1.51
C VAL A 129 14.54 17.28 -2.45
N ASN A 130 13.25 17.34 -2.09
CA ASN A 130 12.15 18.03 -2.79
C ASN A 130 11.37 17.27 -3.88
N MET A 131 11.43 15.93 -3.97
CA MET A 131 10.56 15.16 -4.88
C MET A 131 9.67 14.15 -4.13
N PRO A 132 8.65 14.60 -3.37
CA PRO A 132 7.65 13.70 -2.81
C PRO A 132 6.97 12.89 -3.94
N HIS A 133 6.69 11.61 -3.70
CA HIS A 133 6.07 10.69 -4.67
C HIS A 133 6.90 10.41 -5.93
N PHE A 134 8.24 10.31 -5.81
CA PHE A 134 9.08 9.94 -6.95
C PHE A 134 8.75 8.56 -7.52
N HIS A 135 8.40 7.59 -6.68
CA HIS A 135 7.92 6.26 -7.05
C HIS A 135 6.40 6.16 -6.98
N TYR A 136 5.82 5.28 -7.80
CA TYR A 136 4.40 5.00 -7.77
C TYR A 136 4.10 3.58 -7.34
N LEU A 137 3.05 3.43 -6.54
CA LEU A 137 2.43 2.16 -6.19
C LEU A 137 1.11 2.04 -6.96
N ILE A 138 0.95 1.00 -7.77
CA ILE A 138 -0.26 0.76 -8.56
C ILE A 138 -0.81 -0.62 -8.20
N PHE A 139 -2.12 -0.71 -7.99
CA PHE A 139 -2.82 -1.97 -7.79
C PHE A 139 -3.56 -2.34 -9.08
N THR A 140 -3.42 -3.57 -9.55
CA THR A 140 -4.25 -4.05 -10.66
C THR A 140 -5.70 -4.22 -10.23
N PRO A 141 -6.65 -4.40 -11.15
CA PRO A 141 -7.98 -4.88 -10.80
C PRO A 141 -7.92 -6.21 -10.02
N PRO A 142 -8.84 -6.44 -9.06
CA PRO A 142 -8.90 -7.69 -8.33
C PRO A 142 -9.36 -8.83 -9.26
N TYR A 143 -8.80 -10.03 -9.06
CA TYR A 143 -9.13 -11.24 -9.81
C TYR A 143 -8.86 -11.19 -11.32
N CYS A 144 -7.93 -10.32 -11.76
CA CYS A 144 -7.48 -10.21 -13.14
C CYS A 144 -6.00 -10.64 -13.27
N PRO A 145 -5.66 -11.93 -13.16
CA PRO A 145 -4.28 -12.39 -13.37
C PRO A 145 -3.77 -12.12 -14.80
N GLU A 146 -4.66 -12.01 -15.78
CA GLU A 146 -4.32 -11.75 -17.19
C GLU A 146 -3.65 -10.39 -17.42
N VAL A 147 -3.79 -9.43 -16.49
CA VAL A 147 -3.14 -8.11 -16.57
C VAL A 147 -1.90 -8.00 -15.69
N GLN A 148 -1.45 -9.12 -15.09
CA GLN A 148 -0.27 -9.19 -14.22
C GLN A 148 0.91 -9.81 -15.00
N PRO A 149 1.89 -9.01 -15.49
CA PRO A 149 2.99 -9.53 -16.31
C PRO A 149 3.83 -10.62 -15.63
N ILE A 150 3.86 -10.62 -14.30
CA ILE A 150 4.57 -11.64 -13.51
C ILE A 150 3.99 -13.06 -13.73
N GLU A 151 2.73 -13.19 -14.15
CA GLU A 151 2.14 -14.49 -14.48
C GLU A 151 2.80 -15.13 -15.70
N LEU A 152 3.17 -14.33 -16.71
CA LEU A 152 3.91 -14.81 -17.89
C LEU A 152 5.33 -15.23 -17.51
N VAL A 153 5.99 -14.42 -16.66
CA VAL A 153 7.29 -14.74 -16.08
C VAL A 153 7.25 -16.09 -15.36
N TRP A 154 6.27 -16.30 -14.48
CA TRP A 154 6.13 -17.57 -13.76
C TRP A 154 5.76 -18.73 -14.68
N ALA A 155 4.93 -18.52 -15.70
CA ALA A 155 4.62 -19.56 -16.68
C ALA A 155 5.89 -20.04 -17.40
N TYR A 156 6.75 -19.12 -17.80
CA TYR A 156 8.04 -19.42 -18.41
C TYR A 156 8.97 -20.21 -17.48
N VAL A 157 9.16 -19.72 -16.24
CA VAL A 157 10.00 -20.39 -15.22
C VAL A 157 9.47 -21.78 -14.88
N LYS A 158 8.16 -21.93 -14.65
CA LYS A 158 7.55 -23.24 -14.38
C LYS A 158 7.72 -24.20 -15.55
N GLY A 159 7.63 -23.69 -16.78
CA GLY A 159 7.89 -24.47 -17.99
C GLY A 159 9.31 -25.04 -18.02
N TYR A 160 10.32 -24.23 -17.67
CA TYR A 160 11.70 -24.70 -17.51
C TYR A 160 11.81 -25.77 -16.41
N VAL A 161 11.32 -25.47 -15.20
CA VAL A 161 11.39 -26.38 -14.04
C VAL A 161 10.71 -27.72 -14.30
N ALA A 162 9.64 -27.74 -15.10
CA ALA A 162 8.95 -28.96 -15.51
C ALA A 162 9.78 -29.80 -16.49
N LYS A 163 10.46 -29.16 -17.46
CA LYS A 163 11.33 -29.83 -18.43
C LYS A 163 12.57 -30.44 -17.78
N THR A 164 13.05 -29.84 -16.67
CA THR A 164 14.22 -30.33 -15.91
C THR A 164 13.85 -31.28 -14.77
N PHE A 165 12.59 -31.73 -14.68
CA PHE A 165 12.14 -32.60 -13.62
C PHE A 165 12.76 -34.01 -13.72
N THR A 166 13.18 -34.54 -12.58
CA THR A 166 13.56 -35.96 -12.43
C THR A 166 12.81 -36.57 -11.24
N PRO A 167 12.46 -37.88 -11.26
CA PRO A 167 11.72 -38.52 -10.17
C PRO A 167 12.42 -38.46 -8.80
N SER A 168 13.75 -38.37 -8.78
CA SER A 168 14.56 -38.29 -7.57
C SER A 168 14.86 -36.86 -7.11
N ARG A 169 14.20 -35.84 -7.69
CA ARG A 169 14.47 -34.43 -7.40
C ARG A 169 14.19 -34.08 -5.93
N THR A 170 15.16 -33.42 -5.29
CA THR A 170 15.02 -32.86 -3.94
C THR A 170 14.44 -31.45 -3.94
N LEU A 171 13.98 -30.97 -2.78
CA LEU A 171 13.54 -29.58 -2.63
C LEU A 171 14.68 -28.56 -2.88
N HIS A 172 15.93 -28.92 -2.56
CA HIS A 172 17.08 -28.09 -2.85
C HIS A 172 17.30 -27.96 -4.36
N GLN A 173 17.28 -29.09 -5.08
CA GLN A 173 17.37 -29.09 -6.54
C GLN A 173 16.22 -28.33 -7.19
N LEU A 174 14.99 -28.43 -6.65
CA LEU A 174 13.87 -27.62 -7.12
C LEU A 174 14.13 -26.12 -6.93
N ALA A 175 14.67 -25.71 -5.79
CA ALA A 175 15.01 -24.30 -5.54
C ALA A 175 16.09 -23.81 -6.52
N ASP A 176 17.12 -24.62 -6.79
CA ASP A 176 18.17 -24.27 -7.74
C ASP A 176 17.67 -24.23 -9.19
N GLN A 177 16.83 -25.18 -9.59
CA GLN A 177 16.14 -25.15 -10.89
C GLN A 177 15.24 -23.91 -11.02
N THR A 178 14.55 -23.52 -9.95
CA THR A 178 13.73 -22.31 -9.95
C THR A 178 14.61 -21.08 -10.18
N LYS A 179 15.72 -20.94 -9.46
CA LYS A 179 16.68 -19.84 -9.65
C LYS A 179 17.27 -19.83 -11.06
N ALA A 180 17.68 -20.99 -11.58
CA ALA A 180 18.18 -21.13 -12.94
C ALA A 180 17.12 -20.72 -13.98
N GLY A 181 15.85 -21.05 -13.74
CA GLY A 181 14.73 -20.61 -14.56
C GLY A 181 14.60 -19.08 -14.65
N PHE A 182 14.96 -18.36 -13.57
CA PHE A 182 14.97 -16.90 -13.58
C PHE A 182 16.22 -16.30 -14.25
N VAL A 183 17.41 -16.84 -13.93
CA VAL A 183 18.69 -16.17 -14.24
C VAL A 183 19.36 -16.74 -15.48
N SER A 184 19.46 -18.06 -15.58
CA SER A 184 20.02 -18.89 -16.66
C SER A 184 20.51 -20.21 -16.05
N ASP A 185 20.57 -21.28 -16.83
CA ASP A 185 21.27 -22.52 -16.47
C ASP A 185 22.74 -22.57 -16.96
N GLY A 186 23.18 -21.54 -17.69
CA GLY A 186 24.51 -21.45 -18.30
C GLY A 186 24.69 -22.32 -19.56
N GLU A 187 23.64 -22.99 -20.02
CA GLU A 187 23.68 -23.91 -21.15
C GLU A 187 22.56 -23.67 -22.17
N LYS A 188 21.34 -24.09 -21.85
CA LYS A 188 20.20 -24.17 -22.79
C LYS A 188 19.08 -23.21 -22.44
N HIS A 189 19.13 -22.61 -21.25
CA HIS A 189 18.15 -21.69 -20.74
C HIS A 189 18.83 -20.35 -20.43
N GLU A 190 18.51 -19.33 -21.21
CA GLU A 190 19.14 -18.00 -21.09
C GLU A 190 18.59 -17.18 -19.91
N GLY A 191 17.55 -17.66 -19.22
CA GLY A 191 16.87 -16.91 -18.17
C GLY A 191 15.84 -15.93 -18.73
N ILE A 192 15.24 -15.12 -17.86
CA ILE A 192 14.26 -14.12 -18.26
C ILE A 192 14.98 -12.88 -18.78
N SER A 193 14.66 -12.46 -20.00
CA SER A 193 15.12 -11.20 -20.59
C SER A 193 13.98 -10.19 -20.73
N ALA A 194 14.34 -8.92 -20.94
CA ALA A 194 13.37 -7.84 -21.15
C ALA A 194 12.58 -7.99 -22.47
N GLU A 195 13.03 -8.83 -23.40
CA GLU A 195 12.32 -9.09 -24.66
C GLU A 195 11.26 -10.20 -24.54
N MET A 196 11.25 -10.91 -23.41
CA MET A 196 10.32 -12.02 -23.14
C MET A 196 9.03 -11.59 -22.41
N VAL A 197 8.93 -10.33 -21.99
CA VAL A 197 7.83 -9.77 -21.17
C VAL A 197 7.36 -8.45 -21.77
#